data_AF-A0A7G4RFW9-F1
#
_entry.id   AF-A0A7G4RFW9-F1
#
_cell.length_a   1.000
_cell.length_b   1.000
_cell.length_c   1.000
_cell.angle_alpha   90.00
_cell.angle_beta   90.00
_cell.angle_gamma   90.00
#
_symmetry.space_group_name_H-M   'P 1'
#
loop_
_entity.id
_entity.type
_entity.pdbx_description
1 polymer ?
#
loop_
_entity_poly.entity_id
_entity_poly.type
_entity_poly.pdbx_seq_one_letter_code
_entity_poly.pdbx_strand_id
1 'polypeptide(L)'
;MKTKSETVTVTKNSNSKILKLRAEFLSVKMKELSDYNEAILQKIKKRCCVKGEYDSEKVKELVLEVYEGLEYEESQTNLLNLLKNKDRTVENLIMELIKIISSETFEYSTFSSTMPDFFKIIDTDEKLNAFLNNPQKYINDNNRKLSSFELQVLEIVINDPAFSQLPSINRQHNPSVFISSPLTTQLWQLNISQYGSLDAARFDQCIEPSARESVLAKSKQNIKGPPVIGLAGALVSYDRSSIAKTAEMVKHMGMGACHTFAQLAADHLLVAIEKGLLPPAHIKMVSHQNDLGSHTYLLLDHNSDDLTDLSQCTIVDLWAVVMGYTKQGYGAFLMSNYPYPDMTTNLVCCYDSQQVNVNKSEETATSSLSFIQQLAKASSTKGNFFSTSHTDQNEKLNRKQQVAVTFLDYAKEFIKTTSKNHLKLDLIDLLTTQVKQNEITPEIAMKVATQSMFARSIERNTNNFLWKGVAFNKSEQSLSSLLPAFDKSIGFWTSYLKKHGVMSSNETLNTIDVDFLKKIVDFLDGNEEHSFFADSQKTYKI
;
A
#
# COMPACT_ATOMS: atom_id res chain seq x y z
N MET A 1 38.51 -64.30 16.60
CA MET A 1 37.72 -63.61 15.55
C MET A 1 37.72 -62.13 15.86
N LYS A 2 38.20 -61.30 14.91
CA LYS A 2 38.25 -59.83 15.04
C LYS A 2 36.84 -59.26 14.84
N THR A 3 36.33 -58.55 15.84
CA THR A 3 35.13 -57.72 15.72
C THR A 3 35.47 -56.50 14.85
N LYS A 4 34.85 -56.42 13.66
CA LYS A 4 34.87 -55.21 12.84
C LYS A 4 34.01 -54.17 13.54
N SER A 5 34.61 -53.04 13.94
CA SER A 5 33.85 -51.85 14.26
C SER A 5 33.33 -51.25 12.94
N GLU A 6 32.02 -51.24 12.75
CA GLU A 6 31.42 -50.43 11.69
C GLU A 6 31.58 -48.96 12.07
N THR A 7 32.33 -48.24 11.24
CA THR A 7 32.44 -46.79 11.29
C THR A 7 31.06 -46.23 10.94
N VAL A 8 30.34 -45.71 11.94
CA VAL A 8 29.13 -44.92 11.72
C VAL A 8 29.55 -43.65 10.97
N THR A 9 29.37 -43.64 9.65
CA THR A 9 29.42 -42.42 8.84
C THR A 9 28.26 -41.56 9.27
N VAL A 10 28.51 -40.63 10.19
CA VAL A 10 27.62 -39.50 10.45
C VAL A 10 27.52 -38.73 9.14
N THR A 11 26.42 -38.91 8.42
CA THR A 11 26.06 -38.06 7.27
C THR A 11 25.97 -36.63 7.78
N LYS A 12 27.01 -35.84 7.49
CA LYS A 12 27.00 -34.38 7.68
C LYS A 12 25.73 -33.86 7.03
N ASN A 13 24.84 -33.26 7.83
CA ASN A 13 23.65 -32.61 7.32
C ASN A 13 24.10 -31.58 6.28
N SER A 14 23.69 -31.75 5.02
CA SER A 14 24.18 -30.99 3.86
C SER A 14 23.87 -29.49 3.94
N ASN A 15 23.03 -29.08 4.90
CA ASN A 15 22.59 -27.71 5.12
C ASN A 15 22.99 -27.16 6.51
N SER A 16 24.08 -27.66 7.09
CA SER A 16 24.53 -27.26 8.43
C SER A 16 24.83 -25.75 8.56
N LYS A 17 25.36 -25.11 7.52
CA LYS A 17 25.78 -23.71 7.56
C LYS A 17 24.58 -22.76 7.46
N ILE A 18 23.62 -23.04 6.58
CA ILE A 18 22.41 -22.23 6.43
C ILE A 18 21.51 -22.35 7.67
N LEU A 19 21.44 -23.53 8.29
CA LEU A 19 20.73 -23.71 9.56
C LEU A 19 21.38 -22.92 10.69
N LYS A 20 22.72 -22.91 10.76
CA LYS A 20 23.45 -22.08 11.72
C LYS A 20 23.22 -20.59 11.48
N LEU A 21 23.24 -20.15 10.22
CA LEU A 21 22.94 -18.77 9.84
C LEU A 21 21.52 -18.35 10.25
N ARG A 22 20.52 -19.23 10.10
CA ARG A 22 19.15 -18.99 10.56
C ARG A 22 19.09 -18.81 12.08
N ALA A 23 19.81 -19.63 12.85
CA ALA A 23 19.87 -19.49 14.30
C ALA A 23 20.55 -18.18 14.75
N GLU A 24 21.64 -17.78 14.07
CA GLU A 24 22.31 -16.50 14.30
C GLU A 24 21.37 -15.32 13.99
N PHE A 25 20.67 -15.37 12.86
CA PHE A 25 19.66 -14.38 12.49
C PHE A 25 18.54 -14.28 13.53
N LEU A 26 17.96 -15.40 13.98
CA LEU A 26 16.92 -15.38 15.01
C LEU A 26 17.41 -14.72 16.30
N SER A 27 18.69 -14.94 16.66
CA SER A 27 19.30 -14.29 17.82
C SER A 27 19.41 -12.77 17.63
N VAL A 28 19.80 -12.30 16.44
CA VAL A 28 19.82 -10.86 16.09
C VAL A 28 18.41 -10.27 16.15
N LYS A 29 17.43 -10.93 15.53
CA LYS A 29 16.04 -10.49 15.50
C LYS A 29 15.42 -10.38 16.90
N MET A 30 15.68 -11.37 17.77
CA MET A 30 15.24 -11.33 19.16
C MET A 30 15.94 -10.22 19.95
N LYS A 31 17.23 -9.98 19.68
CA LYS A 31 17.99 -8.92 20.31
C LYS A 31 17.46 -7.53 19.94
N GLU A 32 17.14 -7.26 18.67
CA GLU A 32 16.56 -5.97 18.26
C GLU A 32 15.29 -5.63 19.05
N LEU A 33 14.36 -6.58 19.13
CA LEU A 33 13.12 -6.40 19.90
C LEU A 33 13.40 -6.26 21.40
N SER A 34 14.34 -7.04 21.94
CA SER A 34 14.73 -6.96 23.35
C SER A 34 15.35 -5.60 23.71
N ASP A 35 16.26 -5.10 22.87
CA ASP A 35 16.93 -3.81 23.05
C ASP A 35 15.91 -2.66 22.98
N TYR A 36 14.92 -2.76 22.07
CA TYR A 36 13.82 -1.81 22.00
C TYR A 36 12.91 -1.83 23.23
N ASN A 37 12.50 -3.03 23.67
CA ASN A 37 11.69 -3.22 24.88
C ASN A 37 12.42 -2.67 26.12
N GLU A 38 13.74 -2.90 26.21
CA GLU A 38 14.56 -2.34 27.29
C GLU A 38 14.61 -0.81 27.22
N ALA A 39 14.73 -0.22 26.03
CA ALA A 39 14.69 1.23 25.88
C ALA A 39 13.35 1.84 26.34
N ILE A 40 12.22 1.18 26.05
CA ILE A 40 10.92 1.58 26.58
C ILE A 40 10.89 1.43 28.10
N LEU A 41 11.32 0.28 28.62
CA LEU A 41 11.37 0.04 30.07
C LEU A 41 12.17 1.12 30.80
N GLN A 42 13.32 1.54 30.25
CA GLN A 42 14.12 2.62 30.81
C GLN A 42 13.41 3.98 30.77
N LYS A 43 12.67 4.29 29.70
CA LYS A 43 11.81 5.49 29.65
C LYS A 43 10.71 5.46 30.71
N ILE A 44 10.05 4.31 30.87
CA ILE A 44 9.01 4.11 31.90
C ILE A 44 9.60 4.26 33.30
N LYS A 45 10.73 3.61 33.60
CA LYS A 45 11.42 3.72 34.89
C LYS A 45 11.79 5.17 35.20
N LYS A 46 12.37 5.89 34.23
CA LYS A 46 12.74 7.30 34.40
C LYS A 46 11.54 8.20 34.74
N ARG A 47 10.37 7.88 34.20
CA ARG A 47 9.14 8.66 34.40
C ARG A 47 8.40 8.28 35.68
N CYS A 48 8.17 6.98 35.86
CA CYS A 48 7.22 6.44 36.81
C CYS A 48 7.88 5.93 38.11
N CYS A 49 9.20 5.72 38.16
CA CYS A 49 9.86 5.32 39.41
C CYS A 49 10.23 6.53 40.27
N VAL A 50 9.92 6.46 41.57
CA VAL A 50 10.35 7.41 42.60
C VAL A 50 10.99 6.61 43.72
N LYS A 51 12.26 6.92 44.07
CA LYS A 51 13.04 6.22 45.12
C LYS A 51 13.14 4.68 44.94
N GLY A 52 13.07 4.19 43.71
CA GLY A 52 13.22 2.77 43.38
C GLY A 52 11.92 1.97 43.31
N GLU A 53 10.77 2.61 43.57
CA GLU A 53 9.45 1.99 43.46
C GLU A 53 8.61 2.72 42.39
N TYR A 54 7.66 2.01 41.77
CA TYR A 54 6.73 2.61 40.80
C TYR A 54 5.63 3.40 41.50
N ASP A 55 5.48 4.66 41.12
CA ASP A 55 4.42 5.56 41.59
C ASP A 55 3.11 5.24 40.85
N SER A 56 2.05 4.92 41.60
CA SER A 56 0.78 4.44 41.04
C SER A 56 0.05 5.47 40.17
N GLU A 57 0.10 6.76 40.54
CA GLU A 57 -0.56 7.82 39.76
C GLU A 57 0.20 8.06 38.45
N LYS A 58 1.53 8.10 38.48
CA LYS A 58 2.33 8.24 37.25
C LYS A 58 2.19 7.06 36.30
N VAL A 59 2.05 5.84 36.83
CA VAL A 59 1.78 4.65 36.00
C VAL A 59 0.38 4.75 35.38
N LYS A 60 -0.61 5.21 36.13
CA LYS A 60 -1.97 5.41 35.61
C LYS A 60 -2.03 6.47 34.51
N GLU A 61 -1.34 7.60 34.69
CA GLU A 61 -1.19 8.63 33.65
C GLU A 61 -0.55 8.06 32.39
N LEU A 62 0.56 7.31 32.54
CA LEU A 62 1.23 6.67 31.41
C LEU A 62 0.28 5.72 30.66
N VAL A 63 -0.52 4.92 31.38
CA VAL A 63 -1.46 3.99 30.74
C VAL A 63 -2.54 4.74 29.95
N LEU A 64 -3.06 5.85 30.47
CA LEU A 64 -4.03 6.68 29.76
C LEU A 64 -3.42 7.29 28.49
N GLU A 65 -2.21 7.83 28.58
CA GLU A 65 -1.51 8.39 27.42
C GLU A 65 -1.22 7.33 26.36
N VAL A 66 -0.80 6.14 26.77
CA VAL A 66 -0.61 5.03 25.83
C VAL A 66 -1.95 4.71 25.17
N TYR A 67 -3.03 4.54 25.95
CA TYR A 67 -4.36 4.25 25.40
C TYR A 67 -4.84 5.29 24.37
N GLU A 68 -4.66 6.58 24.66
CA GLU A 68 -5.00 7.68 23.76
C GLU A 68 -4.13 7.72 22.50
N GLY A 69 -2.90 7.20 22.58
CA GLY A 69 -1.95 7.14 21.47
C GLY A 69 -1.99 5.87 20.63
N LEU A 70 -2.76 4.84 21.02
CA LEU A 70 -2.87 3.60 20.24
C LEU A 70 -3.74 3.80 19.00
N GLU A 71 -3.24 3.38 17.83
CA GLU A 71 -3.96 3.51 16.56
C GLU A 71 -4.96 2.38 16.32
N TYR A 72 -4.69 1.18 16.88
CA TYR A 72 -5.50 -0.01 16.62
C TYR A 72 -6.45 -0.34 17.78
N GLU A 73 -7.73 -0.59 17.44
CA GLU A 73 -8.79 -0.94 18.39
C GLU A 73 -8.49 -2.23 19.17
N GLU A 74 -7.77 -3.18 18.54
CA GLU A 74 -7.34 -4.42 19.20
C GLU A 74 -6.36 -4.14 20.34
N SER A 75 -5.35 -3.28 20.13
CA SER A 75 -4.39 -2.89 21.16
C SER A 75 -5.07 -2.12 22.30
N GLN A 76 -5.99 -1.22 21.95
CA GLN A 76 -6.82 -0.51 22.94
C GLN A 76 -7.64 -1.49 23.78
N THR A 77 -8.23 -2.50 23.15
CA THR A 77 -8.99 -3.57 23.82
C THR A 77 -8.08 -4.41 24.73
N ASN A 78 -6.89 -4.77 24.25
CA ASN A 78 -5.90 -5.51 25.02
C ASN A 78 -5.47 -4.73 26.27
N LEU A 79 -5.23 -3.42 26.14
CA LEU A 79 -4.89 -2.55 27.26
C LEU A 79 -6.04 -2.42 28.28
N LEU A 80 -7.28 -2.26 27.81
CA LEU A 80 -8.46 -2.24 28.69
C LEU A 80 -8.68 -3.56 29.42
N ASN A 81 -8.48 -4.69 28.75
CA ASN A 81 -8.55 -6.01 29.37
C ASN A 81 -7.45 -6.21 30.41
N LEU A 82 -6.29 -5.61 30.16
CA LEU A 82 -5.18 -5.61 31.10
C LEU A 82 -5.53 -4.91 32.41
N LEU A 83 -6.21 -3.77 32.32
CA LEU A 83 -6.66 -2.96 33.46
C LEU A 83 -7.81 -3.59 34.26
N LYS A 84 -8.62 -4.46 33.65
CA LYS A 84 -9.74 -5.15 34.33
C LYS A 84 -9.26 -6.23 35.32
N ASN A 85 -8.01 -6.69 35.20
CA ASN A 85 -7.49 -7.78 36.00
C ASN A 85 -6.88 -7.28 37.32
N LYS A 86 -7.65 -7.39 38.42
CA LYS A 86 -7.34 -6.78 39.73
C LYS A 86 -6.18 -7.41 40.50
N ASP A 87 -5.71 -8.60 40.11
CA ASP A 87 -4.70 -9.37 40.83
C ASP A 87 -3.26 -9.19 40.30
N ARG A 88 -3.01 -8.19 39.43
CA ARG A 88 -1.69 -7.98 38.80
C ARG A 88 -0.80 -7.03 39.61
N THR A 89 0.49 -7.34 39.65
CA THR A 89 1.53 -6.42 40.13
C THR A 89 1.79 -5.30 39.12
N VAL A 90 2.33 -4.18 39.61
CA VAL A 90 2.70 -3.02 38.75
C VAL A 90 3.78 -3.42 37.75
N GLU A 91 4.72 -4.27 38.14
CA GLU A 91 5.77 -4.79 37.27
C GLU A 91 5.19 -5.61 36.11
N ASN A 92 4.20 -6.47 36.39
CA ASN A 92 3.53 -7.25 35.35
C ASN A 92 2.70 -6.36 34.42
N LEU A 93 2.05 -5.33 34.96
CA LEU A 93 1.36 -4.30 34.17
C LEU A 93 2.32 -3.61 33.20
N ILE A 94 3.51 -3.20 33.67
CA ILE A 94 4.51 -2.52 32.85
C ILE A 94 5.08 -3.42 31.76
N MET A 95 5.39 -4.68 32.08
CA MET A 95 5.91 -5.62 31.09
C MET A 95 4.93 -5.88 29.95
N GLU A 96 3.64 -5.94 30.26
CA GLU A 96 2.61 -6.09 29.23
C GLU A 96 2.32 -4.78 28.49
N LEU A 97 2.39 -3.63 29.17
CA LEU A 97 2.30 -2.32 28.54
C LEU A 97 3.41 -2.15 27.49
N ILE A 98 4.65 -2.57 27.81
CA ILE A 98 5.76 -2.58 26.86
C ILE A 98 5.43 -3.44 25.64
N LYS A 99 4.85 -4.63 25.82
CA LYS A 99 4.46 -5.48 24.69
C LYS A 99 3.44 -4.80 23.79
N ILE A 100 2.45 -4.11 24.37
CA ILE A 100 1.42 -3.38 23.61
C ILE A 100 2.05 -2.23 22.84
N ILE A 101 2.89 -1.41 23.47
CA ILE A 101 3.62 -0.33 22.80
C ILE A 101 4.45 -0.90 21.65
N SER A 102 5.28 -1.91 21.94
CA SER A 102 6.14 -2.51 20.93
C SER A 102 5.37 -3.18 19.80
N SER A 103 4.19 -3.74 20.02
CA SER A 103 3.40 -4.32 18.92
C SER A 103 2.91 -3.29 17.91
N GLU A 104 2.76 -2.02 18.31
CA GLU A 104 2.35 -0.95 17.39
C GLU A 104 3.51 -0.16 16.82
N THR A 105 4.54 0.10 17.62
CA THR A 105 5.56 1.10 17.27
C THR A 105 6.93 0.52 16.94
N PHE A 106 7.13 -0.79 17.12
CA PHE A 106 8.41 -1.42 16.80
C PHE A 106 8.48 -1.84 15.34
N GLU A 107 9.51 -1.34 14.66
CA GLU A 107 9.88 -1.78 13.32
C GLU A 107 11.23 -2.48 13.35
N TYR A 108 11.31 -3.63 12.69
CA TYR A 108 12.57 -4.32 12.50
C TYR A 108 13.49 -3.53 11.56
N SER A 109 14.79 -3.63 11.79
CA SER A 109 15.78 -3.07 10.87
C SER A 109 15.58 -3.61 9.45
N THR A 110 16.02 -2.87 8.42
CA THR A 110 16.00 -3.35 7.02
C THR A 110 16.62 -4.73 6.89
N PHE A 111 17.75 -4.97 7.57
CA PHE A 111 18.38 -6.29 7.63
C PHE A 111 17.41 -7.35 8.17
N SER A 112 16.84 -7.11 9.35
CA SER A 112 15.98 -8.09 10.01
C SER A 112 14.67 -8.36 9.26
N SER A 113 14.15 -7.35 8.57
CA SER A 113 12.95 -7.43 7.73
C SER A 113 13.20 -8.18 6.41
N THR A 114 14.42 -8.11 5.85
CA THR A 114 14.73 -8.66 4.52
C THR A 114 15.28 -10.10 4.58
N MET A 115 15.93 -10.48 5.67
CA MET A 115 16.51 -11.83 5.86
C MET A 115 15.53 -13.01 5.68
N PRO A 116 14.25 -12.93 6.08
CA PRO A 116 13.28 -14.00 5.79
C PRO A 116 13.16 -14.33 4.30
N ASP A 117 13.13 -13.33 3.42
CA ASP A 117 13.08 -13.55 1.98
C ASP A 117 14.41 -14.05 1.43
N PHE A 118 15.53 -13.57 1.99
CA PHE A 118 16.84 -14.12 1.66
C PHE A 118 16.92 -15.63 1.89
N PHE A 119 16.35 -16.14 2.99
CA PHE A 119 16.32 -17.58 3.27
C PHE A 119 15.38 -18.39 2.38
N LYS A 120 14.45 -17.74 1.67
CA LYS A 120 13.64 -18.39 0.63
C LYS A 120 14.45 -18.57 -0.65
N ILE A 121 15.32 -17.62 -0.97
CA ILE A 121 16.18 -17.63 -2.16
C ILE A 121 17.40 -18.54 -1.95
N ILE A 122 18.10 -18.33 -0.84
CA ILE A 122 19.30 -19.05 -0.39
C ILE A 122 18.90 -20.04 0.71
N ASP A 123 18.45 -21.21 0.29
CA ASP A 123 17.90 -22.27 1.14
C ASP A 123 18.87 -23.44 1.40
N THR A 124 20.02 -23.47 0.72
CA THR A 124 21.04 -24.52 0.87
C THR A 124 22.45 -23.97 1.11
N ASP A 125 23.31 -24.81 1.70
CA ASP A 125 24.73 -24.47 1.91
C ASP A 125 25.45 -24.24 0.57
N GLU A 126 25.10 -24.97 -0.48
CA GLU A 126 25.66 -24.79 -1.83
C GLU A 126 25.33 -23.42 -2.41
N LYS A 127 24.05 -23.00 -2.37
CA LYS A 127 23.65 -21.67 -2.82
C LYS A 127 24.33 -20.58 -1.98
N LEU A 128 24.38 -20.75 -0.67
CA LEU A 128 25.04 -19.80 0.23
C LEU A 128 26.52 -19.66 -0.09
N ASN A 129 27.23 -20.78 -0.25
CA ASN A 129 28.66 -20.76 -0.55
C ASN A 129 28.93 -20.18 -1.95
N ALA A 130 28.10 -20.50 -2.95
CA ALA A 130 28.21 -19.92 -4.29
C ALA A 130 28.00 -18.40 -4.24
N PHE A 131 26.98 -17.93 -3.50
CA PHE A 131 26.70 -16.52 -3.31
C PHE A 131 27.84 -15.80 -2.60
N LEU A 132 28.35 -16.34 -1.48
CA LEU A 132 29.41 -15.71 -0.70
C LEU A 132 30.76 -15.68 -1.42
N ASN A 133 31.07 -16.69 -2.25
CA ASN A 133 32.34 -16.76 -2.97
C ASN A 133 32.48 -15.64 -4.02
N ASN A 134 31.39 -15.31 -4.73
CA ASN A 134 31.36 -14.19 -5.65
C ASN A 134 29.93 -13.63 -5.80
N PRO A 135 29.52 -12.70 -4.92
CA PRO A 135 28.13 -12.22 -4.90
C PRO A 135 27.71 -11.52 -6.18
N GLN A 136 28.59 -10.68 -6.75
CA GLN A 136 28.30 -9.97 -7.99
C GLN A 136 28.07 -10.93 -9.16
N LYS A 137 28.93 -11.96 -9.28
CA LYS A 137 28.76 -13.00 -10.30
C LYS A 137 27.47 -13.79 -10.06
N TYR A 138 27.18 -14.16 -8.82
CA TYR A 138 25.96 -14.91 -8.49
C TYR A 138 24.70 -14.14 -8.89
N ILE A 139 24.63 -12.85 -8.58
CA ILE A 139 23.52 -11.97 -8.98
C ILE A 139 23.41 -11.90 -10.52
N ASN A 140 24.52 -11.67 -11.21
CA ASN A 140 24.53 -11.58 -12.68
C ASN A 140 24.11 -12.89 -13.37
N ASP A 141 24.62 -14.03 -12.90
CA ASP A 141 24.32 -15.36 -13.44
C ASP A 141 22.85 -15.77 -13.21
N ASN A 142 22.18 -15.15 -12.22
CA ASN A 142 20.79 -15.41 -11.88
C ASN A 142 19.80 -14.32 -12.35
N ASN A 143 20.26 -13.28 -13.06
CA ASN A 143 19.42 -12.18 -13.55
C ASN A 143 18.25 -12.61 -14.46
N ARG A 144 18.31 -13.81 -15.05
CA ARG A 144 17.22 -14.37 -15.88
C ARG A 144 16.42 -15.48 -15.19
N LYS A 145 16.74 -15.79 -13.94
CA LYS A 145 16.15 -16.89 -13.16
C LYS A 145 15.38 -16.38 -11.95
N LEU A 146 15.88 -15.31 -11.34
CA LEU A 146 15.27 -14.65 -10.19
C LEU A 146 14.56 -13.37 -10.67
N SER A 147 13.49 -13.02 -9.96
CA SER A 147 12.76 -11.76 -10.13
C SER A 147 13.59 -10.55 -9.71
N SER A 148 13.16 -9.35 -10.12
CA SER A 148 13.81 -8.09 -9.70
C SER A 148 13.78 -7.95 -8.17
N PHE A 149 12.69 -8.37 -7.54
CA PHE A 149 12.53 -8.40 -6.08
C PHE A 149 13.58 -9.29 -5.42
N GLU A 150 13.72 -10.54 -5.87
CA GLU A 150 14.68 -11.49 -5.29
C GLU A 150 16.14 -11.03 -5.47
N LEU A 151 16.48 -10.45 -6.62
CA LEU A 151 17.81 -9.88 -6.84
C LEU A 151 18.07 -8.69 -5.92
N GLN A 152 17.05 -7.87 -5.64
CA GLN A 152 17.15 -6.75 -4.70
C GLN A 152 17.30 -7.22 -3.26
N VAL A 153 16.61 -8.30 -2.85
CA VAL A 153 16.81 -8.96 -1.55
C VAL A 153 18.28 -9.40 -1.39
N LEU A 154 18.85 -10.05 -2.41
CA LEU A 154 20.25 -10.46 -2.39
C LEU A 154 21.20 -9.25 -2.29
N GLU A 155 20.95 -8.20 -3.06
CA GLU A 155 21.71 -6.95 -3.03
C GLU A 155 21.69 -6.30 -1.64
N ILE A 156 20.51 -6.14 -1.04
CA ILE A 156 20.36 -5.49 0.27
C ILE A 156 21.12 -6.28 1.34
N VAL A 157 20.90 -7.60 1.40
CA VAL A 157 21.51 -8.43 2.45
C VAL A 157 23.04 -8.47 2.34
N ILE A 158 23.60 -8.60 1.13
CA ILE A 158 25.05 -8.73 0.99
C ILE A 158 25.81 -7.43 1.24
N ASN A 159 25.17 -6.29 0.97
CA ASN A 159 25.74 -4.98 1.25
C ASN A 159 25.50 -4.53 2.69
N ASP A 160 24.64 -5.22 3.45
CA ASP A 160 24.42 -4.91 4.86
C ASP A 160 25.64 -5.32 5.73
N PRO A 161 26.23 -4.40 6.51
CA PRO A 161 27.35 -4.74 7.40
C PRO A 161 27.02 -5.83 8.43
N ALA A 162 25.78 -5.87 8.94
CA ALA A 162 25.36 -6.84 9.94
C ALA A 162 25.42 -8.27 9.40
N PHE A 163 25.05 -8.48 8.13
CA PHE A 163 25.16 -9.79 7.47
C PHE A 163 26.61 -10.30 7.46
N SER A 164 27.55 -9.42 7.11
CA SER A 164 28.97 -9.77 7.01
C SER A 164 29.59 -10.10 8.37
N GLN A 165 29.06 -9.51 9.44
CA GLN A 165 29.51 -9.73 10.83
C GLN A 165 28.96 -11.01 11.48
N LEU A 166 27.99 -11.69 10.84
CA LEU A 166 27.46 -12.94 11.38
C LEU A 166 28.55 -14.03 11.41
N PRO A 167 28.70 -14.80 12.51
CA PRO A 167 29.78 -15.79 12.64
C PRO A 167 29.81 -16.86 11.53
N SER A 168 28.67 -17.24 10.97
CA SER A 168 28.59 -18.21 9.86
C SER A 168 28.95 -17.61 8.50
N ILE A 169 28.95 -16.29 8.37
CA ILE A 169 29.35 -15.56 7.17
C ILE A 169 30.83 -15.16 7.28
N ASN A 170 31.17 -14.43 8.36
CA ASN A 170 32.50 -13.92 8.69
C ASN A 170 33.27 -13.41 7.46
N ARG A 171 32.61 -12.56 6.68
CA ARG A 171 33.16 -11.96 5.47
C ARG A 171 33.68 -10.57 5.82
N GLN A 172 34.87 -10.22 5.34
CA GLN A 172 35.35 -8.86 5.43
C GLN A 172 34.50 -7.97 4.52
N HIS A 173 33.59 -7.18 5.10
CA HIS A 173 32.82 -6.19 4.36
C HIS A 173 33.77 -5.07 3.91
N ASN A 174 33.88 -4.87 2.60
CA ASN A 174 34.60 -3.74 2.06
C ASN A 174 33.59 -2.67 1.61
N PRO A 175 33.44 -1.56 2.35
CA PRO A 175 32.44 -0.53 2.03
C PRO A 175 32.72 0.20 0.71
N SER A 176 33.90 0.04 0.10
CA SER A 176 34.19 0.60 -1.23
C SER A 176 33.72 -0.26 -2.40
N VAL A 177 33.24 -1.48 -2.14
CA VAL A 177 32.76 -2.41 -3.16
C VAL A 177 31.27 -2.64 -2.96
N PHE A 178 30.46 -1.90 -3.69
CA PHE A 178 29.01 -2.08 -3.73
C PHE A 178 28.67 -3.22 -4.69
N ILE A 179 27.98 -4.24 -4.19
CA ILE A 179 27.40 -5.30 -5.04
C ILE A 179 26.09 -4.76 -5.58
N SER A 180 25.86 -4.81 -6.89
CA SER A 180 24.66 -4.24 -7.51
C SER A 180 23.90 -5.28 -8.32
N SER A 181 22.57 -5.18 -8.28
CA SER A 181 21.67 -5.84 -9.18
C SER A 181 21.73 -5.18 -10.57
N PRO A 182 21.31 -5.88 -11.62
CA PRO A 182 21.21 -5.29 -12.96
C PRO A 182 20.25 -4.10 -13.01
N LEU A 183 19.16 -4.13 -12.23
CA LEU A 183 18.24 -3.00 -12.08
C LEU A 183 18.96 -1.79 -11.48
N THR A 184 19.63 -1.96 -10.35
CA THR A 184 20.41 -0.92 -9.68
C THR A 184 21.49 -0.36 -10.59
N THR A 185 22.13 -1.22 -11.39
CA THR A 185 23.13 -0.81 -12.40
C THR A 185 22.51 0.11 -13.45
N GLN A 186 21.33 -0.20 -13.99
CA GLN A 186 20.64 0.66 -14.94
C GLN A 186 20.27 2.00 -14.31
N LEU A 187 19.67 1.98 -13.12
CA LEU A 187 19.29 3.22 -12.42
C LEU A 187 20.50 4.09 -12.09
N TRP A 188 21.63 3.50 -11.70
CA TRP A 188 22.87 4.22 -11.44
C TRP A 188 23.42 4.94 -12.69
N GLN A 189 23.27 4.35 -13.89
CA GLN A 189 23.72 4.97 -15.14
C GLN A 189 23.01 6.29 -15.48
N LEU A 190 21.82 6.53 -14.91
CA LEU A 190 21.12 7.81 -15.06
C LEU A 190 21.81 8.97 -14.31
N ASN A 191 22.73 8.66 -13.37
CA ASN A 191 23.47 9.64 -12.58
C ASN A 191 22.57 10.66 -11.86
N ILE A 192 21.43 10.18 -11.36
CA ILE A 192 20.34 10.98 -10.78
C ILE A 192 20.78 11.78 -9.55
N SER A 193 21.81 11.33 -8.84
CA SER A 193 22.37 12.06 -7.69
C SER A 193 22.89 13.45 -8.07
N GLN A 194 23.12 13.75 -9.34
CA GLN A 194 23.52 15.08 -9.82
C GLN A 194 22.34 16.00 -10.13
N TYR A 195 21.12 15.48 -10.18
CA TYR A 195 19.93 16.22 -10.58
C TYR A 195 19.37 17.04 -9.41
N GLY A 196 18.60 18.08 -9.72
CA GLY A 196 17.85 18.87 -8.74
C GLY A 196 16.35 18.54 -8.76
N SER A 197 15.71 18.55 -7.60
CA SER A 197 14.25 18.44 -7.50
C SER A 197 13.62 19.84 -7.40
N LEU A 198 12.66 20.14 -8.27
CA LEU A 198 11.90 21.40 -8.31
C LEU A 198 10.91 21.52 -7.14
N ASP A 199 10.49 20.39 -6.58
CA ASP A 199 9.53 20.28 -5.49
C ASP A 199 10.17 20.05 -4.12
N ALA A 200 11.50 19.95 -4.03
CA ALA A 200 12.24 19.68 -2.80
C ALA A 200 11.88 20.63 -1.65
N ALA A 201 11.79 21.94 -1.91
CA ALA A 201 11.45 22.92 -0.89
C ALA A 201 10.01 22.80 -0.36
N ARG A 202 9.10 22.22 -1.15
CA ARG A 202 7.71 21.95 -0.75
C ARG A 202 7.60 20.68 0.10
N PHE A 203 8.49 19.72 -0.12
CA PHE A 203 8.55 18.44 0.58
C PHE A 203 9.84 18.32 1.41
N ASP A 204 10.14 19.35 2.19
CA ASP A 204 11.37 19.43 3.00
C ASP A 204 11.48 18.28 4.01
N GLN A 205 10.34 17.80 4.51
CA GLN A 205 10.24 16.64 5.39
C GLN A 205 10.67 15.31 4.73
N CYS A 206 10.70 15.27 3.40
CA CYS A 206 11.09 14.10 2.62
C CYS A 206 12.58 14.13 2.21
N ILE A 207 13.33 15.15 2.62
CA ILE A 207 14.75 15.26 2.31
C ILE A 207 15.56 14.47 3.35
N GLU A 208 16.55 13.70 2.89
CA GLU A 208 17.48 13.02 3.80
C GLU A 208 18.16 14.07 4.70
N PRO A 209 18.04 13.97 6.03
CA PRO A 209 18.52 15.03 6.94
C PRO A 209 20.00 15.38 6.74
N SER A 210 20.84 14.38 6.42
CA SER A 210 22.28 14.56 6.21
C SER A 210 22.62 15.26 4.89
N ALA A 211 21.73 15.21 3.89
CA ALA A 211 21.92 15.77 2.56
C ALA A 211 21.17 17.09 2.34
N ARG A 212 20.41 17.56 3.33
CA ARG A 212 19.42 18.64 3.19
C ARG A 212 19.92 19.90 2.50
N GLU A 213 21.05 20.43 2.94
CA GLU A 213 21.64 21.63 2.33
C GLU A 213 22.01 21.41 0.87
N SER A 214 22.58 20.25 0.54
CA SER A 214 22.99 19.92 -0.82
C SER A 214 21.80 19.75 -1.77
N VAL A 215 20.70 19.15 -1.29
CA VAL A 215 19.46 18.95 -2.06
C VAL A 215 18.80 20.30 -2.35
N LEU A 216 18.65 21.16 -1.34
CA LEU A 216 18.08 22.50 -1.49
C LEU A 216 18.97 23.45 -2.31
N ALA A 217 20.28 23.21 -2.35
CA ALA A 217 21.18 23.94 -3.25
C ALA A 217 20.97 23.50 -4.71
N LYS A 218 20.83 22.19 -4.97
CA LYS A 218 20.55 21.65 -6.31
C LYS A 218 19.18 22.10 -6.84
N SER A 219 18.16 22.21 -5.98
CA SER A 219 16.83 22.68 -6.38
C SER A 219 16.80 24.14 -6.88
N LYS A 220 17.83 24.93 -6.58
CA LYS A 220 17.97 26.35 -6.95
C LYS A 220 18.90 26.58 -8.15
N GLN A 221 19.44 25.52 -8.75
CA GLN A 221 20.35 25.66 -9.88
C GLN A 221 19.61 26.23 -11.10
N ASN A 222 20.35 26.98 -11.93
CA ASN A 222 19.79 27.54 -13.16
C ASN A 222 19.41 26.42 -14.13
N ILE A 223 18.13 26.39 -14.50
CA ILE A 223 17.57 25.46 -15.46
C ILE A 223 18.28 25.61 -16.82
N LYS A 224 18.79 24.50 -17.36
CA LYS A 224 19.36 24.45 -18.73
C LYS A 224 18.32 23.83 -19.67
N GLY A 225 17.90 24.56 -20.70
CA GLY A 225 17.01 24.04 -21.75
C GLY A 225 15.51 24.30 -21.55
N PRO A 226 14.66 23.75 -22.44
CA PRO A 226 13.22 24.06 -22.46
C PRO A 226 12.54 23.52 -21.20
N PRO A 227 11.56 24.25 -20.62
CA PRO A 227 10.89 23.83 -19.40
C PRO A 227 10.16 22.49 -19.58
N VAL A 228 10.22 21.62 -18.56
CA VAL A 228 9.47 20.35 -18.56
C VAL A 228 7.97 20.65 -18.66
N ILE A 229 7.29 20.04 -19.64
CA ILE A 229 5.83 20.09 -19.75
C ILE A 229 5.22 19.24 -18.62
N GLY A 230 4.19 19.75 -17.94
CA GLY A 230 3.47 18.98 -16.92
C GLY A 230 3.94 19.19 -15.48
N LEU A 231 4.54 20.33 -15.13
CA LEU A 231 4.82 20.72 -13.73
C LEU A 231 3.56 20.89 -12.84
N ALA A 232 2.37 20.58 -13.36
CA ALA A 232 1.08 20.73 -12.67
C ALA A 232 0.72 19.55 -11.73
N GLY A 233 1.54 18.50 -11.67
CA GLY A 233 1.33 17.32 -10.82
C GLY A 233 1.20 16.03 -11.63
N ALA A 234 0.98 14.91 -10.93
CA ALA A 234 0.77 13.61 -11.55
C ALA A 234 -0.49 13.60 -12.44
N LEU A 235 -0.42 12.97 -13.61
CA LEU A 235 -1.57 12.75 -14.50
C LEU A 235 -2.30 11.48 -14.10
N VAL A 236 -3.61 11.43 -14.40
CA VAL A 236 -4.47 10.27 -14.15
C VAL A 236 -4.05 9.05 -14.99
N SER A 237 -3.48 9.29 -16.17
CA SER A 237 -2.94 8.25 -17.03
C SER A 237 -1.80 8.83 -17.87
N TYR A 238 -0.76 8.05 -18.10
CA TYR A 238 0.31 8.36 -19.04
C TYR A 238 0.30 7.38 -20.22
N ASP A 239 0.66 7.86 -21.40
CA ASP A 239 0.98 7.01 -22.55
C ASP A 239 2.50 6.93 -22.77
N ARG A 240 2.97 5.90 -23.49
CA ARG A 240 4.40 5.66 -23.73
C ARG A 240 5.13 6.85 -24.39
N SER A 241 4.48 7.56 -25.30
CA SER A 241 5.07 8.70 -26.01
C SER A 241 5.22 9.92 -25.08
N SER A 242 4.23 10.17 -24.23
CA SER A 242 4.28 11.21 -23.21
C SER A 242 5.40 10.96 -22.19
N ILE A 243 5.57 9.71 -21.73
CA ILE A 243 6.64 9.27 -20.83
C ILE A 243 8.02 9.54 -21.45
N ALA A 244 8.24 9.10 -22.70
CA ALA A 244 9.52 9.29 -23.39
C ALA A 244 9.87 10.77 -23.57
N LYS A 245 8.89 11.59 -23.95
CA LYS A 245 9.08 13.04 -24.13
C LYS A 245 9.46 13.74 -22.82
N THR A 246 8.76 13.43 -21.71
CA THR A 246 9.09 13.98 -20.39
C THR A 246 10.48 13.52 -19.94
N ALA A 247 10.81 12.24 -20.13
CA ALA A 247 12.11 11.69 -19.76
C ALA A 247 13.27 12.41 -20.48
N GLU A 248 13.11 12.71 -21.78
CA GLU A 248 14.10 13.48 -22.55
C GLU A 248 14.29 14.90 -21.99
N MET A 249 13.20 15.58 -21.63
CA MET A 249 13.25 16.92 -21.02
C MET A 249 13.97 16.91 -19.67
N VAL A 250 13.64 15.95 -18.79
CA VAL A 250 14.29 15.83 -17.47
C VAL A 250 15.78 15.54 -17.63
N LYS A 251 16.18 14.63 -18.54
CA LYS A 251 17.59 14.34 -18.86
C LYS A 251 18.33 15.60 -19.30
N HIS A 252 17.72 16.41 -20.15
CA HIS A 252 18.35 17.62 -20.67
C HIS A 252 18.46 18.73 -19.61
N MET A 253 17.41 18.90 -18.79
CA MET A 253 17.38 19.92 -17.74
C MET A 253 18.25 19.59 -16.54
N GLY A 254 18.51 18.30 -16.27
CA GLY A 254 19.12 17.88 -15.02
C GLY A 254 18.24 18.16 -13.80
N MET A 255 16.93 18.37 -14.02
CA MET A 255 15.98 18.74 -12.98
C MET A 255 14.59 18.19 -13.28
N GLY A 256 13.81 17.92 -12.24
CA GLY A 256 12.45 17.42 -12.33
C GLY A 256 11.68 17.54 -11.01
N ALA A 257 10.45 17.07 -10.99
CA ALA A 257 9.63 16.82 -9.81
C ALA A 257 9.33 15.32 -9.67
N CYS A 258 8.77 14.89 -8.54
CA CYS A 258 8.45 13.49 -8.24
C CYS A 258 7.88 12.69 -9.44
N HIS A 259 6.80 13.18 -10.05
CA HIS A 259 6.13 12.51 -11.18
C HIS A 259 6.93 12.51 -12.50
N THR A 260 7.80 13.49 -12.72
CA THR A 260 8.65 13.52 -13.91
C THR A 260 9.86 12.60 -13.76
N PHE A 261 10.35 12.40 -12.54
CA PHE A 261 11.39 11.41 -12.25
C PHE A 261 10.87 9.98 -12.39
N ALA A 262 9.61 9.72 -12.02
CA ALA A 262 8.96 8.44 -12.29
C ALA A 262 8.87 8.16 -13.81
N GLN A 263 8.48 9.15 -14.61
CA GLN A 263 8.47 9.01 -16.08
C GLN A 263 9.88 8.78 -16.66
N LEU A 264 10.91 9.47 -16.12
CA LEU A 264 12.31 9.22 -16.49
C LEU A 264 12.73 7.78 -16.19
N ALA A 265 12.42 7.27 -15.00
CA ALA A 265 12.68 5.89 -14.62
C ALA A 265 11.97 4.92 -15.56
N ALA A 266 10.68 5.16 -15.83
CA ALA A 266 9.86 4.28 -16.66
C ALA A 266 10.43 4.20 -18.08
N ASP A 267 10.75 5.35 -18.68
CA ASP A 267 11.37 5.38 -20.01
C ASP A 267 12.68 4.60 -20.06
N HIS A 268 13.57 4.87 -19.10
CA HIS A 268 14.88 4.26 -19.06
C HIS A 268 14.81 2.73 -18.92
N LEU A 269 13.97 2.24 -18.01
CA LEU A 269 13.82 0.82 -17.76
C LEU A 269 13.12 0.10 -18.90
N LEU A 270 12.06 0.69 -19.48
CA LEU A 270 11.38 0.11 -20.65
C LEU A 270 12.36 -0.02 -21.83
N VAL A 271 13.17 1.00 -22.10
CA VAL A 271 14.22 0.93 -23.14
C VAL A 271 15.28 -0.12 -22.81
N ALA A 272 15.67 -0.28 -21.54
CA ALA A 272 16.62 -1.30 -21.12
C ALA A 272 16.08 -2.72 -21.32
N ILE A 273 14.78 -2.94 -21.06
CA ILE A 273 14.07 -4.21 -21.33
C ILE A 273 13.99 -4.47 -22.84
N GLU A 274 13.56 -3.48 -23.63
CA GLU A 274 13.48 -3.57 -25.09
C GLU A 274 14.84 -3.93 -25.73
N LYS A 275 15.94 -3.42 -25.17
CA LYS A 275 17.32 -3.71 -25.60
C LYS A 275 17.89 -5.02 -25.03
N GLY A 276 17.15 -5.73 -24.19
CA GLY A 276 17.58 -6.97 -23.55
C GLY A 276 18.68 -6.80 -22.50
N LEU A 277 18.89 -5.57 -21.99
CA LEU A 277 19.80 -5.27 -20.89
C LEU A 277 19.23 -5.67 -19.53
N LEU A 278 17.89 -5.63 -19.41
CA LEU A 278 17.13 -6.17 -18.29
C LEU A 278 16.25 -7.33 -18.78
N PRO A 279 15.91 -8.30 -17.91
CA PRO A 279 14.89 -9.30 -18.21
C PRO A 279 13.53 -8.62 -18.43
N PRO A 280 12.59 -9.27 -19.15
CA PRO A 280 11.21 -8.80 -19.22
C PRO A 280 10.63 -8.66 -17.81
N ALA A 281 10.13 -7.47 -17.49
CA ALA A 281 9.53 -7.15 -16.20
C ALA A 281 8.27 -6.32 -16.42
N HIS A 282 7.30 -6.47 -15.52
CA HIS A 282 6.11 -5.62 -15.51
C HIS A 282 6.46 -4.29 -14.83
N ILE A 283 6.22 -3.16 -15.51
CA ILE A 283 6.38 -1.84 -14.94
C ILE A 283 5.00 -1.18 -14.80
N LYS A 284 4.59 -0.93 -13.55
CA LYS A 284 3.47 -0.05 -13.23
C LYS A 284 4.00 1.28 -12.71
N MET A 285 3.43 2.40 -13.14
CA MET A 285 3.62 3.70 -12.50
C MET A 285 2.42 3.94 -11.61
N VAL A 286 2.67 4.25 -10.35
CA VAL A 286 1.63 4.48 -9.36
C VAL A 286 1.81 5.85 -8.73
N SER A 287 0.70 6.47 -8.34
CA SER A 287 0.72 7.71 -7.58
C SER A 287 -0.08 7.57 -6.29
N HIS A 288 0.52 8.01 -5.20
CA HIS A 288 -0.14 8.20 -3.92
C HIS A 288 -1.12 9.37 -3.99
N GLN A 289 -2.35 9.16 -3.53
CA GLN A 289 -3.35 10.23 -3.40
C GLN A 289 -3.69 10.46 -1.93
N ASN A 290 -3.23 11.58 -1.36
CA ASN A 290 -3.70 12.15 -0.10
C ASN A 290 -3.62 13.68 -0.13
N ASP A 291 -4.27 14.32 0.84
CA ASP A 291 -4.33 15.77 1.05
C ASP A 291 -2.96 16.48 1.21
N LEU A 292 -1.90 15.72 1.51
CA LEU A 292 -0.53 16.22 1.70
C LEU A 292 0.23 16.45 0.37
N GLY A 293 -0.28 15.92 -0.75
CA GLY A 293 0.33 15.99 -2.07
C GLY A 293 0.48 14.62 -2.73
N SER A 294 0.59 14.60 -4.06
CA SER A 294 0.77 13.36 -4.82
C SER A 294 2.25 13.05 -5.01
N HIS A 295 2.70 11.85 -4.61
CA HIS A 295 4.00 11.30 -5.00
C HIS A 295 3.80 10.22 -6.06
N THR A 296 4.75 10.04 -6.98
CA THR A 296 4.67 9.05 -8.06
C THR A 296 5.98 8.29 -8.16
N TYR A 297 5.89 6.97 -8.30
CA TYR A 297 7.04 6.07 -8.45
C TYR A 297 6.62 4.83 -9.25
N LEU A 298 7.53 3.89 -9.48
CA LEU A 298 7.24 2.65 -10.18
C LEU A 298 7.16 1.45 -9.25
N LEU A 299 6.31 0.50 -9.61
CA LEU A 299 6.31 -0.85 -9.09
C LEU A 299 6.80 -1.78 -10.20
N LEU A 300 7.87 -2.52 -9.92
CA LEU A 300 8.39 -3.56 -10.80
C LEU A 300 7.94 -4.94 -10.34
N ASP A 301 7.56 -5.77 -11.30
CA ASP A 301 7.06 -7.15 -11.12
C ASP A 301 5.79 -7.26 -10.26
N HIS A 302 5.10 -6.14 -10.04
CA HIS A 302 3.79 -6.11 -9.40
C HIS A 302 2.69 -6.50 -10.41
N ASN A 303 2.32 -7.77 -10.41
CA ASN A 303 1.36 -8.33 -11.37
C ASN A 303 -0.11 -8.26 -10.93
N SER A 304 -0.38 -7.74 -9.73
CA SER A 304 -1.74 -7.56 -9.22
C SER A 304 -2.30 -6.19 -9.61
N ASP A 305 -3.62 -6.06 -9.72
CA ASP A 305 -4.31 -4.75 -9.75
C ASP A 305 -4.60 -4.22 -8.35
N ASP A 306 -4.50 -5.08 -7.33
CA ASP A 306 -4.55 -4.69 -5.93
C ASP A 306 -3.21 -4.04 -5.52
N LEU A 307 -3.21 -2.72 -5.38
CA LEU A 307 -2.04 -1.94 -4.97
C LEU A 307 -1.85 -1.87 -3.44
N THR A 308 -2.60 -2.65 -2.66
CA THR A 308 -2.44 -2.69 -1.20
C THR A 308 -1.37 -3.69 -0.75
N ASP A 309 -1.02 -4.68 -1.58
CA ASP A 309 0.03 -5.65 -1.30
C ASP A 309 1.27 -5.40 -2.17
N LEU A 310 2.26 -4.75 -1.59
CA LEU A 310 3.55 -4.45 -2.23
C LEU A 310 4.66 -5.43 -1.80
N SER A 311 4.32 -6.51 -1.10
CA SER A 311 5.28 -7.35 -0.38
C SER A 311 6.28 -8.12 -1.26
N GLN A 312 6.00 -8.28 -2.56
CA GLN A 312 6.84 -9.00 -3.53
C GLN A 312 7.18 -8.16 -4.76
N CYS A 313 7.14 -6.83 -4.65
CA CYS A 313 7.50 -5.93 -5.73
C CYS A 313 8.73 -5.09 -5.38
N THR A 314 9.42 -4.59 -6.41
CA THR A 314 10.49 -3.61 -6.25
C THR A 314 9.93 -2.22 -6.51
N ILE A 315 10.05 -1.32 -5.55
CA ILE A 315 9.72 0.09 -5.70
C ILE A 315 10.88 0.78 -6.40
N VAL A 316 10.63 1.46 -7.51
CA VAL A 316 11.63 2.30 -8.18
C VAL A 316 11.26 3.77 -8.05
N ASP A 317 12.07 4.51 -7.32
CA ASP A 317 11.85 5.93 -7.01
C ASP A 317 13.15 6.73 -7.16
N LEU A 318 13.29 7.38 -8.31
CA LEU A 318 14.43 8.26 -8.58
C LEU A 318 14.34 9.57 -7.80
N TRP A 319 13.15 10.01 -7.40
CA TRP A 319 13.00 11.24 -6.62
C TRP A 319 13.60 11.06 -5.23
N ALA A 320 13.42 9.90 -4.59
CA ALA A 320 14.10 9.57 -3.33
C ALA A 320 15.63 9.77 -3.40
N VAL A 321 16.25 9.36 -4.53
CA VAL A 321 17.69 9.54 -4.77
C VAL A 321 18.07 11.02 -4.87
N VAL A 322 17.27 11.81 -5.59
CA VAL A 322 17.45 13.28 -5.69
C VAL A 322 17.29 13.96 -4.33
N MET A 323 16.38 13.44 -3.50
CA MET A 323 16.13 13.91 -2.13
C MET A 323 17.19 13.43 -1.12
N GLY A 324 18.23 12.72 -1.56
CA GLY A 324 19.43 12.40 -0.77
C GLY A 324 19.65 10.92 -0.51
N TYR A 325 18.61 10.07 -0.62
CA TYR A 325 18.62 8.64 -0.29
C TYR A 325 19.40 7.78 -1.29
N THR A 326 20.70 8.06 -1.43
CA THR A 326 21.62 7.49 -2.42
C THR A 326 22.24 6.17 -1.99
N LYS A 327 22.23 5.87 -0.69
CA LYS A 327 22.89 4.68 -0.11
C LYS A 327 21.99 3.44 -0.11
N GLN A 328 20.68 3.61 -0.33
CA GLN A 328 19.68 2.54 -0.31
C GLN A 328 19.29 2.14 -1.75
N GLY A 329 20.17 1.42 -2.47
CA GLY A 329 19.81 0.78 -3.75
C GLY A 329 19.69 1.71 -4.98
N TYR A 330 20.22 2.93 -4.92
CA TYR A 330 20.24 3.90 -6.04
C TYR A 330 18.89 4.10 -6.73
N GLY A 331 17.80 4.05 -5.97
CA GLY A 331 16.45 4.23 -6.47
C GLY A 331 15.64 2.94 -6.60
N ALA A 332 16.22 1.76 -6.35
CA ALA A 332 15.49 0.51 -6.20
C ALA A 332 15.35 0.14 -4.71
N PHE A 333 14.12 -0.07 -4.27
CA PHE A 333 13.77 -0.30 -2.88
C PHE A 333 12.84 -1.51 -2.73
N LEU A 334 12.93 -2.15 -1.57
CA LEU A 334 11.89 -3.00 -1.01
C LEU A 334 11.06 -2.18 -0.02
N MET A 335 9.88 -2.66 0.33
CA MET A 335 9.07 -2.03 1.40
C MET A 335 9.86 -1.82 2.70
N SER A 336 10.76 -2.74 3.04
CA SER A 336 11.58 -2.70 4.27
C SER A 336 12.68 -1.63 4.30
N ASN A 337 12.97 -0.97 3.17
CA ASN A 337 14.02 0.04 3.09
C ASN A 337 13.61 1.28 2.27
N TYR A 338 12.34 1.37 1.88
CA TYR A 338 11.81 2.52 1.18
C TYR A 338 11.70 3.72 2.15
N PRO A 339 12.28 4.90 1.81
CA PRO A 339 12.34 6.02 2.75
C PRO A 339 11.00 6.71 3.03
N TYR A 340 9.95 6.41 2.26
CA TYR A 340 8.64 7.06 2.36
C TYR A 340 7.52 6.03 2.61
N PRO A 341 7.53 5.31 3.75
CA PRO A 341 6.56 4.24 4.01
C PRO A 341 5.11 4.73 3.93
N ASP A 342 4.82 5.95 4.38
CA ASP A 342 3.46 6.53 4.33
C ASP A 342 2.94 6.72 2.88
N MET A 343 3.85 6.81 1.90
CA MET A 343 3.52 6.97 0.48
C MET A 343 3.33 5.62 -0.24
N THR A 344 3.28 4.52 0.50
CA THR A 344 3.04 3.16 -0.05
C THR A 344 1.57 2.72 0.03
N THR A 345 0.71 3.58 0.55
CA THR A 345 -0.74 3.36 0.67
C THR A 345 -1.52 4.31 -0.25
N ASN A 346 -2.84 4.11 -0.41
CA ASN A 346 -3.72 4.97 -1.23
C ASN A 346 -3.19 5.18 -2.66
N LEU A 347 -2.70 4.10 -3.27
CA LEU A 347 -2.08 4.14 -4.58
C LEU A 347 -3.10 4.03 -5.70
N VAL A 348 -2.85 4.78 -6.77
CA VAL A 348 -3.60 4.71 -8.03
C VAL A 348 -2.62 4.42 -9.15
N CYS A 349 -2.92 3.44 -10.01
CA CYS A 349 -2.11 3.13 -11.19
C CYS A 349 -2.35 4.20 -12.27
N CYS A 350 -1.29 4.89 -12.68
CA CYS A 350 -1.30 5.91 -13.73
C CYS A 350 -0.59 5.46 -15.03
N TYR A 351 0.10 4.33 -15.02
CA TYR A 351 0.59 3.66 -16.24
C TYR A 351 0.83 2.19 -15.96
N ASP A 352 0.54 1.33 -16.93
CA ASP A 352 0.75 -0.10 -16.84
C ASP A 352 1.33 -0.59 -18.18
N SER A 353 2.54 -1.16 -18.16
CA SER A 353 3.24 -1.59 -19.36
C SER A 353 2.61 -2.80 -20.05
N GLN A 354 1.74 -3.54 -19.37
CA GLN A 354 1.07 -4.73 -19.90
C GLN A 354 -0.37 -4.44 -20.35
N GLN A 355 -0.93 -3.27 -20.02
CA GLN A 355 -2.22 -2.84 -20.56
C GLN A 355 -2.13 -2.50 -22.06
N VAL A 356 -3.04 -3.07 -22.85
CA VAL A 356 -3.17 -2.74 -24.28
C VAL A 356 -3.68 -1.30 -24.41
N ASN A 357 -2.98 -0.47 -25.21
CA ASN A 357 -3.35 0.92 -25.50
C ASN A 357 -4.76 1.01 -26.10
N VAL A 358 -5.78 1.11 -25.24
CA VAL A 358 -7.07 1.65 -25.61
C VAL A 358 -6.94 3.16 -25.44
N ASN A 359 -6.98 3.91 -26.55
CA ASN A 359 -6.94 5.37 -26.56
C ASN A 359 -7.96 5.91 -25.55
N LYS A 360 -7.51 6.28 -24.35
CA LYS A 360 -8.31 7.04 -23.38
C LYS A 360 -8.43 8.45 -23.96
N SER A 361 -9.61 8.78 -24.47
CA SER A 361 -9.95 10.11 -24.98
C SER A 361 -9.73 11.18 -23.90
N GLU A 362 -9.34 12.37 -24.35
CA GLU A 362 -8.90 13.55 -23.59
C GLU A 362 -9.91 14.15 -22.58
N GLU A 363 -11.01 13.48 -22.25
CA GLU A 363 -12.05 13.99 -21.34
C GLU A 363 -11.70 13.88 -19.85
N THR A 364 -10.59 13.21 -19.50
CA THR A 364 -10.09 13.11 -18.12
C THR A 364 -9.17 14.27 -17.69
N ALA A 365 -9.04 15.32 -18.48
CA ALA A 365 -8.12 16.45 -18.24
C ALA A 365 -8.49 17.39 -17.07
N THR A 366 -9.46 17.06 -16.19
CA THR A 366 -9.97 18.01 -15.17
C THR A 366 -9.69 17.69 -13.70
N SER A 367 -9.08 16.56 -13.33
CA SER A 367 -8.87 16.23 -11.90
C SER A 367 -7.44 16.38 -11.36
N SER A 368 -6.46 16.81 -12.16
CA SER A 368 -5.06 16.99 -11.73
C SER A 368 -4.60 18.46 -11.71
N LEU A 369 -5.42 19.37 -11.17
CA LEU A 369 -5.01 20.77 -10.96
C LEU A 369 -4.75 21.00 -9.47
N SER A 370 -3.50 21.39 -9.14
CA SER A 370 -3.16 21.86 -7.80
C SER A 370 -4.10 23.01 -7.36
N PHE A 371 -4.47 23.04 -6.08
CA PHE A 371 -5.36 24.05 -5.47
C PHE A 371 -4.99 25.51 -5.83
N ILE A 372 -3.70 25.79 -6.03
CA ILE A 372 -3.19 27.11 -6.44
C ILE A 372 -3.59 27.46 -7.90
N GLN A 373 -3.67 26.47 -8.80
CA GLN A 373 -4.17 26.67 -10.16
C GLN A 373 -5.69 26.79 -10.23
N GLN A 374 -6.42 26.21 -9.28
CA GLN A 374 -7.87 26.43 -9.13
C GLN A 374 -8.17 27.86 -8.66
N LEU A 375 -7.36 28.40 -7.74
CA LEU A 375 -7.44 29.81 -7.30
C LEU A 375 -7.06 30.83 -8.41
N ALA A 376 -6.05 30.53 -9.22
CA ALA A 376 -5.65 31.40 -10.33
C ALA A 376 -6.69 31.43 -11.48
N LYS A 377 -7.38 30.31 -11.73
CA LYS A 377 -8.52 30.26 -12.67
C LYS A 377 -9.78 30.92 -12.12
N ALA A 378 -10.03 30.83 -10.81
CA ALA A 378 -11.18 31.48 -10.17
C ALA A 378 -11.05 33.01 -10.07
N SER A 379 -9.82 33.55 -10.03
CA SER A 379 -9.58 34.99 -9.89
C SER A 379 -9.58 35.77 -11.22
N SER A 380 -9.61 35.08 -12.36
CA SER A 380 -9.57 35.68 -13.71
C SER A 380 -10.93 35.75 -14.42
N THR A 381 -12.00 35.23 -13.80
CA THR A 381 -13.38 35.38 -14.30
C THR A 381 -14.14 36.37 -13.42
N LYS A 382 -14.00 37.66 -13.72
CA LYS A 382 -14.88 38.70 -13.19
C LYS A 382 -16.29 38.52 -13.75
N GLY A 383 -17.24 38.29 -12.86
CA GLY A 383 -18.67 38.47 -13.09
C GLY A 383 -19.46 38.09 -11.84
N ASN A 384 -19.84 39.11 -11.07
CA ASN A 384 -20.79 39.12 -9.94
C ASN A 384 -21.63 37.86 -9.71
N PHE A 385 -21.83 37.43 -8.46
CA PHE A 385 -23.17 37.30 -7.84
C PHE A 385 -23.03 36.85 -6.37
N PHE A 386 -23.27 37.78 -5.45
CA PHE A 386 -23.83 37.43 -4.13
C PHE A 386 -25.33 37.13 -4.31
N SER A 387 -25.85 36.24 -3.46
CA SER A 387 -27.27 35.85 -3.29
C SER A 387 -27.77 34.73 -4.20
N THR A 388 -27.96 33.53 -3.65
CA THR A 388 -29.25 33.10 -3.08
C THR A 388 -29.11 31.74 -2.42
N SER A 389 -29.57 31.63 -1.19
CA SER A 389 -29.90 30.39 -0.51
C SER A 389 -30.99 29.64 -1.30
N HIS A 390 -30.67 28.49 -1.89
CA HIS A 390 -31.67 27.54 -2.36
C HIS A 390 -31.83 26.39 -1.37
N THR A 391 -32.81 26.60 -0.49
CA THR A 391 -33.77 25.64 0.05
C THR A 391 -33.68 24.19 -0.43
N ASP A 392 -33.55 23.30 0.55
CA ASP A 392 -34.02 21.90 0.53
C ASP A 392 -35.36 21.75 -0.20
N GLN A 393 -35.35 21.07 -1.34
CA GLN A 393 -36.57 20.45 -1.86
C GLN A 393 -36.66 19.03 -1.28
N ASN A 394 -37.54 18.87 -0.29
CA ASN A 394 -38.03 17.57 0.15
C ASN A 394 -38.80 16.89 -0.98
N GLU A 395 -38.11 16.19 -1.88
CA GLU A 395 -38.75 15.19 -2.74
C GLU A 395 -39.34 14.09 -1.86
N LYS A 396 -40.67 13.94 -1.85
CA LYS A 396 -41.35 12.87 -1.11
C LYS A 396 -41.03 11.52 -1.78
N LEU A 397 -39.97 10.85 -1.31
CA LEU A 397 -39.61 9.50 -1.70
C LEU A 397 -40.77 8.53 -1.43
N ASN A 398 -41.08 7.66 -2.39
CA ASN A 398 -42.05 6.59 -2.18
C ASN A 398 -41.50 5.54 -1.19
N ARG A 399 -42.39 4.69 -0.63
CA ARG A 399 -42.00 3.71 0.41
C ARG A 399 -40.85 2.79 -0.02
N LYS A 400 -40.79 2.39 -1.30
CA LYS A 400 -39.70 1.54 -1.81
C LYS A 400 -38.38 2.31 -1.93
N GLN A 401 -38.42 3.56 -2.41
CA GLN A 401 -37.27 4.45 -2.46
C GLN A 401 -36.73 4.73 -1.05
N GLN A 402 -37.59 4.96 -0.06
CA GLN A 402 -37.18 5.17 1.34
C GLN A 402 -36.43 3.95 1.90
N VAL A 403 -36.92 2.74 1.63
CA VAL A 403 -36.26 1.49 2.06
C VAL A 403 -34.89 1.35 1.39
N ALA A 404 -34.79 1.59 0.08
CA ALA A 404 -33.51 1.51 -0.62
C ALA A 404 -32.51 2.60 -0.19
N VAL A 405 -32.94 3.86 -0.02
CA VAL A 405 -32.06 4.94 0.49
C VAL A 405 -31.57 4.60 1.89
N THR A 406 -32.45 4.11 2.77
CA THR A 406 -32.04 3.64 4.10
C THR A 406 -31.00 2.52 3.99
N PHE A 407 -31.22 1.54 3.12
CA PHE A 407 -30.27 0.45 2.89
C PHE A 407 -28.90 0.97 2.39
N LEU A 408 -28.90 1.92 1.46
CA LEU A 408 -27.70 2.55 0.91
C LEU A 408 -26.95 3.35 1.96
N ASP A 409 -27.63 4.02 2.90
CA ASP A 409 -26.99 4.72 4.02
C ASP A 409 -26.26 3.74 4.95
N TYR A 410 -26.88 2.59 5.27
CA TYR A 410 -26.20 1.53 6.04
C TYR A 410 -25.02 0.93 5.27
N ALA A 411 -25.15 0.71 3.95
CA ALA A 411 -24.04 0.25 3.12
C ALA A 411 -22.89 1.27 3.09
N LYS A 412 -23.21 2.56 3.01
CA LYS A 412 -22.23 3.66 3.04
C LYS A 412 -21.46 3.67 4.36
N GLU A 413 -22.15 3.60 5.48
CA GLU A 413 -21.49 3.55 6.80
C GLU A 413 -20.69 2.28 6.99
N PHE A 414 -21.20 1.12 6.56
CA PHE A 414 -20.43 -0.12 6.56
C PHE A 414 -19.13 0.01 5.74
N ILE A 415 -19.17 0.62 4.54
CA ILE A 415 -17.98 0.82 3.72
C ILE A 415 -17.00 1.78 4.41
N LYS A 416 -17.48 2.89 4.99
CA LYS A 416 -16.64 3.86 5.72
C LYS A 416 -15.94 3.24 6.92
N THR A 417 -16.60 2.37 7.67
CA THR A 417 -16.02 1.75 8.86
C THR A 417 -15.14 0.55 8.54
N THR A 418 -15.40 -0.18 7.44
CA THR A 418 -14.72 -1.46 7.17
C THR A 418 -13.65 -1.42 6.10
N SER A 419 -13.74 -0.56 5.08
CA SER A 419 -12.82 -0.56 3.94
C SER A 419 -12.38 0.81 3.45
N LYS A 420 -13.14 1.87 3.75
CA LYS A 420 -12.92 3.25 3.27
C LYS A 420 -12.70 3.34 1.75
N ASN A 421 -13.23 2.38 0.98
CA ASN A 421 -13.02 2.33 -0.46
C ASN A 421 -13.82 3.43 -1.17
N HIS A 422 -13.14 4.43 -1.71
CA HIS A 422 -13.76 5.59 -2.35
C HIS A 422 -14.63 5.23 -3.56
N LEU A 423 -14.25 4.25 -4.38
CA LEU A 423 -15.07 3.84 -5.53
C LEU A 423 -16.38 3.15 -5.12
N LYS A 424 -16.36 2.37 -4.04
CA LYS A 424 -17.59 1.83 -3.45
C LYS A 424 -18.47 2.96 -2.90
N LEU A 425 -17.89 3.93 -2.21
CA LEU A 425 -18.62 5.10 -1.70
C LEU A 425 -19.24 5.94 -2.83
N ASP A 426 -18.48 6.21 -3.89
CA ASP A 426 -18.96 6.92 -5.08
C ASP A 426 -20.13 6.18 -5.75
N LEU A 427 -20.03 4.85 -5.88
CA LEU A 427 -21.13 4.03 -6.41
C LEU A 427 -22.36 4.12 -5.51
N ILE A 428 -22.21 4.02 -4.18
CA ILE A 428 -23.35 4.15 -3.26
C ILE A 428 -23.99 5.55 -3.36
N ASP A 429 -23.21 6.61 -3.49
CA ASP A 429 -23.72 7.99 -3.64
C ASP A 429 -24.43 8.20 -4.98
N LEU A 430 -23.91 7.59 -6.05
CA LEU A 430 -24.57 7.57 -7.35
C LEU A 430 -25.89 6.81 -7.30
N LEU A 431 -25.90 5.59 -6.76
CA LEU A 431 -27.12 4.78 -6.60
C LEU A 431 -28.16 5.52 -5.75
N THR A 432 -27.74 6.19 -4.69
CA THR A 432 -28.62 6.98 -3.83
C THR A 432 -29.27 8.11 -4.61
N THR A 433 -28.49 8.82 -5.42
CA THR A 433 -28.96 9.91 -6.27
C THR A 433 -29.95 9.40 -7.33
N GLN A 434 -29.59 8.33 -8.03
CA GLN A 434 -30.41 7.74 -9.10
C GLN A 434 -31.72 7.12 -8.56
N VAL A 435 -31.71 6.54 -7.36
CA VAL A 435 -32.94 6.06 -6.69
C VAL A 435 -33.85 7.23 -6.35
N LYS A 436 -33.31 8.32 -5.80
CA LYS A 436 -34.09 9.52 -5.46
C LYS A 436 -34.73 10.13 -6.70
N GLN A 437 -33.96 10.21 -7.79
CA GLN A 437 -34.39 10.73 -9.10
C GLN A 437 -35.24 9.73 -9.92
N ASN A 438 -35.46 8.51 -9.41
CA ASN A 438 -36.19 7.44 -10.10
C ASN A 438 -35.58 7.06 -11.47
N GLU A 439 -34.27 7.22 -11.61
CA GLU A 439 -33.48 6.80 -12.78
C GLU A 439 -33.17 5.29 -12.73
N ILE A 440 -33.06 4.72 -11.53
CA ILE A 440 -32.97 3.28 -11.30
C ILE A 440 -34.03 2.81 -10.30
N THR A 441 -34.40 1.54 -10.38
CA THR A 441 -35.33 0.96 -9.42
C THR A 441 -34.65 0.73 -8.06
N PRO A 442 -35.37 0.90 -6.94
CA PRO A 442 -34.88 0.56 -5.60
C PRO A 442 -34.27 -0.84 -5.52
N GLU A 443 -34.87 -1.80 -6.22
CA GLU A 443 -34.43 -3.19 -6.29
C GLU A 443 -33.05 -3.34 -6.96
N ILE A 444 -32.78 -2.65 -8.07
CA ILE A 444 -31.46 -2.67 -8.73
C ILE A 444 -30.40 -2.07 -7.80
N ALA A 445 -30.71 -0.93 -7.18
CA ALA A 445 -29.77 -0.25 -6.29
C ALA A 445 -29.34 -1.11 -5.10
N MET A 446 -30.28 -1.82 -4.45
CA MET A 446 -29.95 -2.69 -3.32
C MET A 446 -29.09 -3.90 -3.74
N LYS A 447 -29.32 -4.49 -4.94
CA LYS A 447 -28.47 -5.59 -5.45
C LYS A 447 -27.05 -5.11 -5.73
N VAL A 448 -26.93 -4.02 -6.51
CA VAL A 448 -25.64 -3.46 -6.91
C VAL A 448 -24.85 -3.01 -5.68
N ALA A 449 -25.50 -2.34 -4.73
CA ALA A 449 -24.89 -1.98 -3.45
C ALA A 449 -24.42 -3.21 -2.68
N THR A 450 -25.22 -4.28 -2.64
CA THR A 450 -24.87 -5.53 -1.94
C THR A 450 -23.67 -6.23 -2.57
N GLN A 451 -23.67 -6.39 -3.89
CA GLN A 451 -22.53 -7.01 -4.57
C GLN A 451 -21.27 -6.16 -4.45
N SER A 452 -21.37 -4.84 -4.69
CA SER A 452 -20.22 -3.94 -4.66
C SER A 452 -19.65 -3.74 -3.25
N MET A 453 -20.46 -3.70 -2.19
CA MET A 453 -19.95 -3.55 -0.83
C MET A 453 -19.11 -4.76 -0.41
N PHE A 454 -19.56 -5.97 -0.78
CA PHE A 454 -18.86 -7.23 -0.52
C PHE A 454 -17.85 -7.62 -1.60
N ALA A 455 -17.74 -6.83 -2.68
CA ALA A 455 -16.80 -7.13 -3.73
C ALA A 455 -15.35 -7.05 -3.22
N ARG A 456 -14.51 -7.98 -3.64
CA ARG A 456 -13.07 -7.94 -3.32
C ARG A 456 -12.39 -6.73 -3.99
N SER A 457 -12.77 -6.41 -5.23
CA SER A 457 -12.31 -5.20 -5.94
C SER A 457 -13.44 -4.53 -6.72
N ILE A 458 -13.31 -3.23 -6.94
CA ILE A 458 -14.19 -2.43 -7.79
C ILE A 458 -13.33 -1.49 -8.65
N GLU A 459 -13.70 -1.33 -9.92
CA GLU A 459 -13.06 -0.53 -10.95
C GLU A 459 -14.11 0.41 -11.54
N ARG A 460 -13.71 1.61 -11.99
CA ARG A 460 -14.62 2.56 -12.66
C ARG A 460 -14.06 2.93 -14.03
N ASN A 461 -14.85 2.64 -15.07
CA ASN A 461 -14.71 3.18 -16.41
C ASN A 461 -15.63 4.40 -16.58
N THR A 462 -15.50 5.14 -17.70
CA THR A 462 -16.15 6.45 -17.95
C THR A 462 -17.60 6.54 -17.44
N ASN A 463 -18.43 5.52 -17.71
CA ASN A 463 -19.82 5.43 -17.24
C ASN A 463 -20.16 4.08 -16.60
N ASN A 464 -19.18 3.26 -16.21
CA ASN A 464 -19.44 1.90 -15.74
C ASN A 464 -18.62 1.59 -14.49
N PHE A 465 -19.23 0.96 -13.50
CA PHE A 465 -18.54 0.35 -12.37
C PHE A 465 -18.45 -1.15 -12.62
N LEU A 466 -17.29 -1.77 -12.48
CA LEU A 466 -17.11 -3.22 -12.54
C LEU A 466 -16.53 -3.71 -11.24
N TRP A 467 -16.97 -4.87 -10.75
CA TRP A 467 -16.45 -5.44 -9.50
C TRP A 467 -16.16 -6.94 -9.64
N LYS A 468 -15.31 -7.50 -8.77
CA LYS A 468 -14.87 -8.90 -8.91
C LYS A 468 -14.80 -9.61 -7.56
N GLY A 469 -15.42 -10.79 -7.49
CA GLY A 469 -15.38 -11.75 -6.39
C GLY A 469 -15.94 -11.23 -5.07
N VAL A 470 -16.11 -12.12 -4.09
CA VAL A 470 -16.61 -11.79 -2.75
C VAL A 470 -15.50 -11.81 -1.71
N ALA A 471 -15.54 -10.87 -0.78
CA ALA A 471 -14.70 -10.86 0.41
C ALA A 471 -15.55 -10.68 1.69
N PHE A 472 -15.66 -11.75 2.49
CA PHE A 472 -16.17 -11.70 3.87
C PHE A 472 -15.05 -11.53 4.89
N ASN A 473 -13.96 -10.85 4.53
CA ASN A 473 -12.76 -10.69 5.35
C ASN A 473 -12.97 -9.77 6.57
N LYS A 474 -14.18 -9.73 7.13
CA LYS A 474 -14.61 -8.86 8.23
C LYS A 474 -15.18 -9.69 9.36
N SER A 475 -15.02 -9.19 10.59
CA SER A 475 -15.53 -9.83 11.79
C SER A 475 -17.06 -9.99 11.73
N GLU A 476 -17.58 -10.99 12.44
CA GLU A 476 -19.01 -11.23 12.58
C GLU A 476 -19.75 -10.00 13.14
N GLN A 477 -19.08 -9.23 14.00
CA GLN A 477 -19.57 -7.95 14.53
C GLN A 477 -19.75 -6.88 13.44
N SER A 478 -18.82 -6.78 12.49
CA SER A 478 -18.93 -5.86 11.35
C SER A 478 -20.07 -6.26 10.42
N LEU A 479 -20.23 -7.57 10.14
CA LEU A 479 -21.36 -8.08 9.34
C LEU A 479 -22.70 -7.83 10.04
N SER A 480 -22.73 -7.92 11.38
CA SER A 480 -23.92 -7.67 12.18
C SER A 480 -24.45 -6.23 12.05
N SER A 481 -23.59 -5.27 11.72
CA SER A 481 -23.99 -3.87 11.50
C SER A 481 -24.90 -3.67 10.28
N LEU A 482 -24.90 -4.61 9.33
CA LEU A 482 -25.75 -4.58 8.14
C LEU A 482 -27.12 -5.22 8.36
N LEU A 483 -27.29 -6.09 9.37
CA LEU A 483 -28.54 -6.82 9.59
C LEU A 483 -29.77 -5.90 9.69
N PRO A 484 -29.72 -4.73 10.36
CA PRO A 484 -30.85 -3.80 10.38
C PRO A 484 -31.27 -3.32 8.98
N ALA A 485 -30.34 -3.18 8.04
CA ALA A 485 -30.63 -2.79 6.65
C ALA A 485 -31.32 -3.93 5.90
N PHE A 486 -30.83 -5.15 6.08
CA PHE A 486 -31.38 -6.36 5.48
C PHE A 486 -32.77 -6.71 6.04
N ASP A 487 -33.00 -6.57 7.35
CA ASP A 487 -34.30 -6.76 7.97
C ASP A 487 -35.34 -5.74 7.46
N LYS A 488 -34.95 -4.47 7.31
CA LYS A 488 -35.82 -3.42 6.73
C LYS A 488 -36.14 -3.66 5.25
N SER A 489 -35.30 -4.42 4.56
CA SER A 489 -35.46 -4.79 3.13
C SER A 489 -35.84 -6.27 2.94
N ILE A 490 -36.27 -6.97 3.98
CA ILE A 490 -36.50 -8.42 3.96
C ILE A 490 -37.54 -8.87 2.93
N GLY A 491 -38.56 -8.04 2.69
CA GLY A 491 -39.58 -8.30 1.67
C GLY A 491 -39.01 -8.32 0.26
N PHE A 492 -37.99 -7.50 -0.01
CA PHE A 492 -37.26 -7.51 -1.28
C PHE A 492 -36.44 -8.80 -1.41
N TRP A 493 -35.59 -9.11 -0.43
CA TRP A 493 -34.73 -10.29 -0.46
C TRP A 493 -35.52 -11.60 -0.54
N THR A 494 -36.61 -11.72 0.22
CA THR A 494 -37.49 -12.89 0.16
C THR A 494 -38.11 -13.06 -1.22
N SER A 495 -38.62 -11.97 -1.82
CA SER A 495 -39.21 -12.02 -3.17
C SER A 495 -38.16 -12.37 -4.23
N TYR A 496 -36.96 -11.82 -4.08
CA TYR A 496 -35.84 -12.05 -4.97
C TYR A 496 -35.35 -13.51 -4.92
N LEU A 497 -35.05 -14.03 -3.73
CA LEU A 497 -34.57 -15.40 -3.57
C LEU A 497 -35.60 -16.46 -3.99
N LYS A 498 -36.90 -16.21 -3.77
CA LYS A 498 -37.97 -17.09 -4.29
C LYS A 498 -38.02 -17.10 -5.81
N LYS A 499 -37.91 -15.94 -6.46
CA LYS A 499 -37.91 -15.82 -7.92
C LYS A 499 -36.77 -16.62 -8.55
N HIS A 500 -35.64 -16.74 -7.85
CA HIS A 500 -34.46 -17.43 -8.34
C HIS A 500 -34.26 -18.84 -7.74
N GLY A 501 -35.28 -19.40 -7.05
CA GLY A 501 -35.27 -20.79 -6.57
C GLY A 501 -34.33 -21.09 -5.40
N VAL A 502 -33.80 -20.05 -4.73
CA VAL A 502 -32.94 -20.19 -3.54
C VAL A 502 -33.75 -20.49 -2.28
N MET A 503 -35.00 -20.03 -2.25
CA MET A 503 -35.97 -20.28 -1.18
C MET A 503 -37.24 -20.92 -1.74
N SER A 504 -37.89 -21.77 -0.95
CA SER A 504 -39.16 -22.38 -1.36
C SER A 504 -40.28 -21.33 -1.45
N SER A 505 -41.23 -21.52 -2.37
CA SER A 505 -42.37 -20.59 -2.56
C SER A 505 -43.18 -20.36 -1.27
N ASN A 506 -43.24 -21.36 -0.39
CA ASN A 506 -43.95 -21.35 0.89
C ASN A 506 -43.11 -20.87 2.09
N GLU A 507 -41.81 -20.61 1.90
CA GLU A 507 -40.90 -20.20 2.96
C GLU A 507 -40.99 -18.69 3.20
N THR A 508 -41.08 -18.24 4.45
CA THR A 508 -41.13 -16.80 4.79
C THR A 508 -39.98 -16.48 5.73
N LEU A 509 -39.13 -15.56 5.30
CA LEU A 509 -38.04 -15.05 6.12
C LEU A 509 -38.56 -13.92 7.01
N ASN A 510 -38.38 -14.04 8.32
CA ASN A 510 -38.81 -13.03 9.29
C ASN A 510 -37.64 -12.17 9.80
N THR A 511 -36.41 -12.67 9.74
CA THR A 511 -35.16 -11.99 10.10
C THR A 511 -34.02 -12.49 9.23
N ILE A 512 -33.00 -11.65 8.99
CA ILE A 512 -31.76 -12.03 8.32
C ILE A 512 -30.64 -12.12 9.37
N ASP A 513 -30.01 -13.29 9.49
CA ASP A 513 -28.78 -13.48 10.28
C ASP A 513 -27.53 -13.39 9.38
N VAL A 514 -26.34 -13.46 9.99
CA VAL A 514 -25.06 -13.34 9.28
C VAL A 514 -24.86 -14.46 8.27
N ASP A 515 -25.32 -15.68 8.57
CA ASP A 515 -25.19 -16.82 7.65
C ASP A 515 -26.12 -16.66 6.44
N PHE A 516 -27.31 -16.12 6.65
CA PHE A 516 -28.26 -15.81 5.59
C PHE A 516 -27.80 -14.63 4.74
N LEU A 517 -27.19 -13.61 5.35
CA LEU A 517 -26.51 -12.52 4.64
C LEU A 517 -25.42 -13.07 3.70
N LYS A 518 -24.56 -13.98 4.19
CA LYS A 518 -23.53 -14.61 3.37
C LYS A 518 -24.14 -15.36 2.19
N LYS A 519 -25.22 -16.12 2.42
CA LYS A 519 -25.96 -16.81 1.35
C LYS A 519 -26.48 -15.84 0.28
N ILE A 520 -27.01 -14.68 0.68
CA ILE A 520 -27.46 -13.65 -0.27
C ILE A 520 -26.28 -13.18 -1.13
N VAL A 521 -25.16 -12.85 -0.50
CA VAL A 521 -23.96 -12.33 -1.18
C VAL A 521 -23.36 -13.37 -2.13
N ASP A 522 -23.17 -14.61 -1.66
CA ASP A 522 -22.66 -15.73 -2.48
C ASP A 522 -23.58 -16.01 -3.67
N PHE A 523 -24.90 -15.96 -3.45
CA PHE A 523 -25.87 -16.14 -4.51
C PHE A 523 -25.76 -15.03 -5.57
N LEU A 524 -25.65 -13.77 -5.15
CA LEU A 524 -25.49 -12.65 -6.09
C LEU A 524 -24.17 -12.74 -6.86
N ASP A 525 -23.08 -13.16 -6.23
CA ASP A 525 -21.78 -13.31 -6.90
C ASP A 525 -21.77 -14.40 -7.97
N GLY A 526 -22.53 -15.48 -7.78
CA GLY A 526 -22.62 -16.55 -8.76
C GLY A 526 -23.60 -16.30 -9.91
N ASN A 527 -24.55 -15.36 -9.77
CA ASN A 527 -25.76 -15.33 -10.61
C ASN A 527 -26.12 -13.96 -11.21
N GLU A 528 -25.51 -12.86 -10.76
CA GLU A 528 -25.80 -11.52 -11.26
C GLU A 528 -24.58 -10.89 -11.94
N GLU A 529 -24.81 -9.92 -12.82
CA GLU A 529 -23.73 -9.19 -13.49
C GLU A 529 -22.93 -8.36 -12.48
N HIS A 530 -21.60 -8.36 -12.62
CA HIS A 530 -20.71 -7.57 -11.78
C HIS A 530 -20.34 -6.23 -12.40
N SER A 531 -21.32 -5.59 -13.03
CA SER A 531 -21.14 -4.25 -13.58
C SER A 531 -22.39 -3.38 -13.43
N PHE A 532 -22.19 -2.06 -13.40
CA PHE A 532 -23.26 -1.08 -13.30
C PHE A 532 -22.97 0.12 -14.21
N PHE A 533 -23.79 0.26 -15.25
CA PHE A 533 -23.71 1.36 -16.20
C PHE A 533 -24.62 2.53 -15.76
N ALA A 534 -24.01 3.70 -15.60
CA ALA A 534 -24.71 4.95 -15.36
C ALA A 534 -25.06 5.60 -16.72
N ASP A 535 -26.19 5.22 -17.31
CA ASP A 535 -26.65 5.85 -18.54
C ASP A 535 -27.06 7.30 -18.27
N SER A 536 -26.24 8.26 -18.70
CA SER A 536 -26.68 9.64 -18.94
C SER A 536 -26.92 9.87 -20.43
N GLN A 537 -27.82 9.11 -21.04
CA GLN A 537 -28.30 9.41 -22.39
C GLN A 537 -29.77 9.82 -22.39
N LYS A 538 -30.01 11.14 -22.30
CA LYS A 538 -31.12 11.74 -23.07
C LYS A 538 -30.76 11.57 -24.55
N THR A 539 -31.27 10.51 -25.15
CA THR A 539 -31.33 10.38 -26.61
C THR A 539 -32.23 11.49 -27.14
N TYR A 540 -31.64 12.53 -27.74
CA TYR A 540 -32.40 13.41 -28.63
C TYR A 540 -32.68 12.62 -29.91
N LYS A 541 -33.96 12.33 -30.16
CA LYS A 541 -34.40 11.91 -31.49
C LYS A 541 -34.15 13.05 -32.47
N ILE A 542 -33.53 12.72 -33.60
CA ILE A 542 -33.31 13.59 -34.77
C ILE A 542 -34.65 14.14 -35.27
#